data_AF-A0AAW1Y259-F1
#
_entry.id   AF-A0AAW1Y259-F1
#
_cell.length_a   1.000
_cell.length_b   1.000
_cell.length_c   1.000
_cell.angle_alpha   90.00
_cell.angle_beta   90.00
_cell.angle_gamma   90.00
#
_symmetry.space_group_name_H-M   'P 1'
#
loop_
_entity.id
_entity.type
_entity.pdbx_description
1 polymer ?
#
loop_
_entity_poly.entity_id
_entity_poly.type
_entity_poly.pdbx_seq_one_letter_code
_entity_poly.pdbx_strand_id
1 'polypeptide(L)'
;MSQEPSTLGLEVKFDESDVMANIKRSYEDLESTELKVCLLSFSIFSEKSAIKKRPLIYWWIGEGFITSTKDKRADEIKEEIFEKLMRKDLIQPDSDEPNCELLVKSCTMNPWIRRMLISLARRRRKRGT
;
A
#
# COMPACT_ATOMS: atom_id res chain seq x y z
N MET A 1 4.18 25.48 -40.21
CA MET A 1 5.27 25.65 -39.23
C MET A 1 4.64 26.13 -37.93
N SER A 2 4.53 25.22 -36.96
CA SER A 2 4.51 25.51 -35.52
C SER A 2 4.91 24.18 -34.87
N GLN A 3 6.18 24.06 -34.50
CA GLN A 3 6.60 23.09 -33.52
C GLN A 3 6.18 23.65 -32.17
N GLU A 4 5.39 22.89 -31.42
CA GLU A 4 5.24 23.06 -29.98
C GLU A 4 5.87 21.82 -29.31
N PRO A 5 6.60 22.04 -28.20
CA PRO A 5 7.79 21.29 -27.88
C PRO A 5 7.47 19.95 -27.20
N SER A 6 8.28 18.96 -27.55
CA SER A 6 8.43 17.69 -26.86
C SER A 6 8.53 17.89 -25.35
N THR A 7 7.45 17.63 -24.62
CA THR A 7 7.46 17.52 -23.17
C THR A 7 8.27 16.28 -22.79
N LEU A 8 9.58 16.49 -22.66
CA LEU A 8 10.43 16.03 -21.57
C LEU A 8 10.06 14.65 -21.03
N GLY A 9 10.62 13.60 -21.63
CA GLY A 9 11.84 12.92 -21.13
C GLY A 9 12.02 12.65 -19.64
N LEU A 10 11.00 12.84 -18.79
CA LEU A 10 10.95 12.49 -17.38
C LEU A 10 10.09 11.24 -17.17
N GLU A 11 10.15 10.30 -18.11
CA GLU A 11 10.20 8.90 -17.70
C GLU A 11 11.59 8.63 -17.09
N VAL A 12 11.91 9.30 -15.99
CA VAL A 12 11.70 8.58 -14.75
C VAL A 12 12.18 7.12 -14.77
N LYS A 13 13.42 6.81 -15.19
CA LYS A 13 14.07 5.51 -14.99
C LYS A 13 14.30 5.24 -13.48
N PHE A 14 13.24 5.39 -12.69
CA PHE A 14 13.20 5.10 -11.27
C PHE A 14 13.00 3.61 -11.00
N ASP A 15 12.72 2.79 -12.02
CA ASP A 15 12.36 1.37 -11.86
C ASP A 15 13.50 0.52 -11.23
N GLU A 16 14.72 1.08 -11.08
CA GLU A 16 15.90 0.43 -10.48
C GLU A 16 16.68 1.32 -9.48
N SER A 17 16.05 2.29 -8.81
CA SER A 17 16.73 2.95 -7.68
C SER A 17 16.88 1.99 -6.48
N ASP A 18 17.97 2.09 -5.72
CA ASP A 18 18.17 1.33 -4.48
C ASP A 18 16.98 1.45 -3.51
N VAL A 19 16.32 2.62 -3.49
CA VAL A 19 15.10 2.86 -2.69
C VAL A 19 13.96 1.96 -3.16
N MET A 20 13.75 1.86 -4.47
CA MET A 20 12.70 1.03 -5.07
C MET A 20 13.02 -0.46 -4.85
N ALA A 21 14.28 -0.87 -4.96
CA ALA A 21 14.72 -2.23 -4.67
C ALA A 21 14.51 -2.59 -3.19
N ASN A 22 14.78 -1.68 -2.27
CA ASN A 22 14.55 -1.88 -0.84
C ASN A 22 13.05 -2.05 -0.52
N ILE A 23 12.20 -1.15 -1.04
CA ILE A 23 10.74 -1.25 -0.86
C ILE A 23 10.20 -2.57 -1.44
N LYS A 24 10.71 -2.98 -2.61
CA LYS A 24 10.34 -4.26 -3.23
C LYS A 24 10.71 -5.44 -2.33
N ARG A 25 11.90 -5.42 -1.74
CA ARG A 25 12.32 -6.45 -0.77
C ARG A 25 11.39 -6.46 0.45
N SER A 26 11.07 -5.31 1.03
CA SER A 26 10.13 -5.21 2.14
C SER A 26 8.75 -5.79 1.79
N TYR A 27 8.29 -5.62 0.56
CA TYR A 27 7.06 -6.25 0.04
C TYR A 27 7.19 -7.76 -0.11
N GLU A 28 8.32 -8.26 -0.62
CA GLU A 28 8.59 -9.68 -0.80
C GLU A 28 8.70 -10.42 0.53
N ASP A 29 9.28 -9.77 1.55
CA ASP A 29 9.43 -10.22 2.94
C ASP A 29 8.12 -10.26 3.74
N LEU A 30 6.99 -9.83 3.16
CA LEU A 30 5.68 -10.00 3.79
C LEU A 30 5.28 -11.47 3.75
N GLU A 31 5.15 -12.09 4.92
CA GLU A 31 4.98 -13.54 5.07
C GLU A 31 3.62 -14.04 4.57
N SER A 32 2.56 -13.23 4.68
CA SER A 32 1.20 -13.63 4.32
C SER A 32 0.71 -13.02 3.01
N THR A 33 -0.16 -13.76 2.31
CA THR A 33 -0.80 -13.29 1.07
C THR A 33 -1.75 -12.13 1.36
N GLU A 34 -2.43 -12.16 2.51
CA GLU A 34 -3.33 -11.11 2.99
C GLU A 34 -2.58 -9.79 3.14
N LEU A 35 -1.40 -9.78 3.78
CA LEU A 35 -0.55 -8.59 3.89
C LEU A 35 -0.16 -8.03 2.52
N LYS A 36 0.24 -8.92 1.61
CA LYS A 36 0.66 -8.56 0.24
C LYS A 36 -0.47 -7.96 -0.59
N VAL A 37 -1.69 -8.50 -0.48
CA VAL A 37 -2.85 -8.03 -1.23
C VAL A 37 -3.42 -6.75 -0.59
N CYS A 38 -3.53 -6.71 0.73
CA CYS A 38 -3.95 -5.50 1.47
C CYS A 38 -3.01 -4.33 1.17
N LEU A 39 -1.69 -4.53 1.17
CA LEU A 39 -0.75 -3.49 0.80
C LEU A 39 -0.90 -3.06 -0.67
N LEU A 40 -1.09 -4.00 -1.61
CA LEU A 40 -1.31 -3.64 -3.02
C LEU A 40 -2.56 -2.79 -3.25
N SER A 41 -3.60 -2.99 -2.44
CA SER A 41 -4.84 -2.20 -2.52
C SER A 41 -4.58 -0.70 -2.37
N PHE A 42 -3.49 -0.32 -1.67
CA PHE A 42 -3.13 1.08 -1.50
C PHE A 42 -2.72 1.77 -2.80
N SER A 43 -2.36 1.00 -3.84
CA SER A 43 -2.07 1.52 -5.19
C SER A 43 -3.28 2.19 -5.87
N ILE A 44 -4.47 2.15 -5.27
CA ILE A 44 -5.66 2.85 -5.78
C ILE A 44 -5.76 4.29 -5.24
N PHE A 45 -5.32 4.56 -4.01
CA PHE A 45 -5.45 5.88 -3.38
C PHE A 45 -4.44 6.90 -3.92
N SER A 46 -4.79 8.20 -3.91
CA SER A 46 -3.89 9.24 -4.40
C SER A 46 -2.67 9.43 -3.47
N GLU A 47 -1.65 10.12 -3.99
CA GLU A 47 -0.50 10.50 -3.15
C GLU A 47 -0.97 11.40 -1.99
N LYS A 48 -0.44 11.14 -0.78
CA LYS A 48 -0.71 11.92 0.44
C LYS A 48 -2.17 11.96 0.89
N SER A 49 -3.04 11.08 0.39
CA SER A 49 -4.41 10.99 0.90
C SER A 49 -4.43 10.39 2.30
N ALA A 50 -5.21 11.01 3.19
CA ALA A 50 -5.61 10.40 4.45
C ALA A 50 -6.60 9.26 4.19
N ILE A 51 -6.19 8.03 4.47
CA ILE A 51 -6.98 6.82 4.29
C ILE A 51 -7.53 6.41 5.65
N LYS A 52 -8.84 6.49 5.81
CA LYS A 52 -9.52 6.08 7.06
C LYS A 52 -9.41 4.56 7.22
N LYS A 53 -8.94 4.13 8.39
CA LYS A 53 -8.68 2.73 8.72
C LYS A 53 -9.93 1.85 8.66
N ARG A 54 -11.03 2.27 9.32
CA ARG A 54 -12.28 1.49 9.36
C ARG A 54 -12.85 1.21 7.95
N PRO A 55 -13.09 2.21 7.08
CA PRO A 55 -13.55 1.97 5.72
C PRO A 55 -12.61 1.07 4.90
N LEU A 56 -11.30 1.26 5.02
CA LEU A 56 -10.29 0.43 4.35
C LEU A 56 -10.42 -1.05 4.74
N ILE A 57 -10.53 -1.31 6.05
CA ILE A 57 -10.72 -2.67 6.58
C ILE A 57 -12.00 -3.31 6.05
N TYR A 58 -13.13 -2.58 6.07
CA TYR A 58 -14.40 -3.11 5.53
C TYR A 58 -14.31 -3.39 4.04
N TRP A 59 -13.59 -2.55 3.30
CA TRP A 59 -13.36 -2.78 1.88
C TRP A 59 -12.51 -4.04 1.65
N TRP A 60 -11.44 -4.27 2.41
CA TRP A 60 -10.66 -5.51 2.34
C TRP A 60 -11.49 -6.76 2.62
N ILE A 61 -12.43 -6.69 3.56
CA ILE A 61 -13.38 -7.79 3.82
C ILE A 61 -14.30 -7.99 2.62
N GLY A 62 -14.84 -6.91 2.05
CA GLY A 62 -15.74 -6.95 0.89
C GLY A 62 -15.09 -7.55 -0.35
N GLU A 63 -13.80 -7.26 -0.58
CA GLU A 63 -12.99 -7.85 -1.66
C GLU A 63 -12.52 -9.28 -1.34
N GLY A 64 -12.71 -9.76 -0.11
CA GLY A 64 -12.23 -11.07 0.34
C GLY A 64 -10.71 -11.14 0.56
N PHE A 65 -10.02 -10.00 0.66
CA PHE A 65 -8.58 -9.95 0.97
C PHE A 65 -8.28 -10.42 2.39
N ILE A 66 -9.25 -10.24 3.29
CA ILE A 66 -9.21 -10.71 4.67
C ILE A 66 -10.50 -11.49 4.92
N THR A 67 -10.37 -12.67 5.52
CA THR A 67 -11.52 -13.49 5.89
C THR A 67 -12.16 -12.95 7.18
N SER A 68 -13.44 -12.58 7.11
CA SER A 68 -14.21 -12.22 8.30
C SER A 68 -14.75 -13.48 8.97
N THR A 69 -13.95 -14.12 9.82
CA THR A 69 -14.46 -15.22 10.66
C THR A 69 -15.38 -14.65 11.74
N LYS A 70 -16.47 -15.36 12.09
CA LYS A 70 -17.43 -14.91 13.12
C LYS A 70 -16.87 -14.90 14.55
N ASP A 71 -15.67 -15.43 14.76
CA ASP A 71 -14.98 -15.37 16.04
C ASP A 71 -14.22 -14.06 16.22
N LYS A 72 -14.10 -13.63 17.48
CA LYS A 72 -13.40 -12.42 17.97
C LYS A 72 -12.00 -12.18 17.36
N ARG A 73 -11.39 -13.21 16.78
CA ARG A 73 -10.14 -13.13 16.01
C ARG A 73 -10.21 -12.26 14.75
N ALA A 74 -11.38 -12.06 14.13
CA ALA A 74 -11.42 -11.31 12.87
C ALA A 74 -11.04 -9.84 13.03
N ASP A 75 -11.43 -9.20 14.12
CA ASP A 75 -11.05 -7.81 14.38
C ASP A 75 -9.58 -7.70 14.79
N GLU A 76 -9.07 -8.67 15.54
CA GLU A 76 -7.64 -8.81 15.86
C GLU A 76 -6.78 -9.00 14.60
N ILE A 77 -7.22 -9.84 13.64
CA ILE A 77 -6.48 -10.08 12.38
C ILE A 77 -6.42 -8.81 11.52
N LYS A 78 -7.51 -8.06 11.43
CA LYS A 78 -7.56 -6.80 10.65
C LYS A 78 -6.62 -5.76 11.26
N GLU A 79 -6.60 -5.69 12.59
CA GLU A 79 -5.72 -4.82 13.36
C GLU A 79 -4.25 -5.24 13.18
N GLU A 80 -3.95 -6.53 13.31
CA GLU A 80 -2.61 -7.10 13.15
C GLU A 80 -2.04 -6.84 11.75
N ILE A 81 -2.86 -6.95 10.70
CA ILE A 81 -2.45 -6.60 9.33
C ILE A 81 -2.06 -5.12 9.26
N PHE A 82 -2.89 -4.23 9.81
CA PHE A 82 -2.63 -2.79 9.79
C PHE A 82 -1.36 -2.44 10.59
N GLU A 83 -1.21 -2.98 11.79
CA GLU A 83 -0.03 -2.83 12.65
C GLU A 83 1.25 -3.33 11.97
N LYS A 84 1.22 -4.52 11.34
CA LYS A 84 2.39 -5.06 10.63
C LYS A 84 2.82 -4.18 9.47
N LEU A 85 1.88 -3.56 8.77
CA LEU A 85 2.19 -2.61 7.70
C LEU A 85 2.80 -1.31 8.26
N MET A 86 2.31 -0.80 9.39
CA MET A 86 2.89 0.35 10.08
C MET A 86 4.30 0.07 10.61
N ARG A 87 4.51 -1.08 11.27
CA ARG A 87 5.80 -1.47 11.86
C ARG A 87 6.92 -1.64 10.83
N LYS A 88 6.56 -1.89 9.57
CA LYS A 88 7.48 -1.96 8.42
C LYS A 88 7.61 -0.62 7.68
N ASP A 89 7.04 0.46 8.19
CA ASP A 89 6.97 1.78 7.57
C ASP A 89 6.35 1.79 6.16
N LEU A 90 5.50 0.79 5.86
CA LEU A 90 4.84 0.67 4.56
C LEU A 90 3.61 1.58 4.46
N ILE A 91 3.04 1.94 5.61
CA ILE A 91 2.01 2.97 5.78
C ILE A 91 2.36 3.80 7.02
N GLN A 92 1.96 5.06 7.05
CA GLN A 92 2.30 5.99 8.13
C GLN A 92 1.02 6.48 8.81
N PRO A 93 0.99 6.69 10.14
CA PRO A 93 -0.16 7.29 10.80
C PRO A 93 -0.37 8.73 10.29
N ASP A 94 -1.63 9.13 10.20
CA ASP A 94 -2.06 10.46 9.74
C ASP A 94 -2.40 11.41 10.91
N SER A 95 -2.21 10.95 12.17
CA SER A 95 -2.56 11.69 13.39
C SER A 95 -1.34 12.12 14.20
N ASP A 96 -1.46 13.27 14.89
CA ASP A 96 -0.44 13.85 15.79
C ASP A 96 -0.21 13.08 17.09
N GLU A 97 -0.98 12.01 17.37
CA GLU A 97 -0.74 11.06 18.47
C GLU A 97 -0.15 9.74 17.94
N PRO A 98 1.09 9.71 17.44
CA PRO A 98 1.70 8.52 16.84
C PRO A 98 1.99 7.40 17.86
N ASN A 99 1.87 7.68 19.16
CA ASN A 99 2.29 6.78 20.24
C ASN A 99 1.26 5.70 20.61
N CYS A 100 0.10 5.64 19.95
CA CYS A 100 -0.89 4.59 20.18
C CYS A 100 -1.38 3.99 18.87
N GLU A 101 -0.76 2.88 18.45
CA GLU A 101 -1.11 2.14 17.22
C GLU A 101 -2.61 1.77 17.19
N LEU A 102 -3.19 1.46 18.34
CA LEU A 102 -4.61 1.12 18.51
C LEU A 102 -5.57 2.31 18.28
N LEU A 103 -5.08 3.55 18.39
CA LEU A 103 -5.89 4.76 18.22
C LEU A 103 -5.76 5.38 16.82
N VAL A 104 -4.90 4.83 15.96
CA VAL A 104 -4.71 5.36 14.60
C VAL A 104 -6.01 5.22 13.79
N LYS A 105 -6.69 6.35 13.55
CA LYS A 105 -7.97 6.41 12.82
C LYS A 105 -7.77 6.51 11.31
N SER A 106 -6.63 7.04 10.87
CA SER A 106 -6.26 7.19 9.47
C SER A 106 -4.76 6.98 9.27
N CYS A 107 -4.39 6.60 8.05
CA CYS A 107 -3.01 6.47 7.61
C CYS A 107 -2.79 7.19 6.29
N THR A 108 -1.54 7.53 6.01
CA THR A 108 -1.06 7.98 4.72
C THR A 108 -0.08 6.96 4.16
N MET A 109 0.22 7.09 2.86
CA MET A 109 1.22 6.27 2.21
C MET A 109 2.28 7.14 1.58
N ASN A 110 3.54 6.73 1.76
CA ASN A 110 4.68 7.36 1.13
C ASN A 110 4.58 7.28 -0.41
N PRO A 111 4.79 8.39 -1.15
CA PRO A 111 4.72 8.39 -2.62
C PRO A 111 5.66 7.37 -3.30
N TRP A 112 6.82 7.07 -2.72
CA TRP A 112 7.75 6.08 -3.25
C TRP A 112 7.21 4.66 -3.13
N ILE A 113 6.62 4.32 -1.98
CA ILE A 113 5.96 3.03 -1.76
C ILE A 113 4.80 2.88 -2.74
N ARG A 114 3.97 3.93 -2.87
CA ARG A 114 2.88 3.96 -3.85
C ARG A 114 3.36 3.64 -5.27
N ARG A 115 4.42 4.32 -5.73
CA ARG A 115 4.99 4.12 -7.06
C ARG A 115 5.48 2.68 -7.26
N MET A 116 6.12 2.09 -6.25
CA MET A 116 6.54 0.68 -6.28
C MET A 116 5.34 -0.25 -6.40
N LEU A 117 4.28 -0.05 -5.60
CA LEU A 117 3.07 -0.88 -5.67
C LEU A 117 2.39 -0.82 -7.05
N ILE A 118 2.35 0.36 -7.66
CA ILE A 118 1.85 0.51 -9.04
C ILE A 118 2.71 -0.28 -10.03
N SER A 119 4.04 -0.25 -9.89
CA SER A 119 4.95 -1.05 -10.73
C SER A 119 4.68 -2.55 -10.57
N LEU A 120 4.51 -3.03 -9.33
CA LEU A 120 4.18 -4.43 -9.04
C LEU A 120 2.81 -4.85 -9.61
N ALA A 121 1.78 -4.03 -9.46
CA ALA A 121 0.43 -4.31 -9.96
C ALA A 121 0.40 -4.44 -11.49
N ARG A 122 1.14 -3.60 -12.21
CA ARG A 122 1.26 -3.66 -13.68
C ARG A 122 1.94 -4.94 -14.17
N ARG A 123 2.92 -5.46 -13.43
CA ARG A 123 3.65 -6.69 -13.80
C ARG A 123 2.81 -7.96 -13.67
N ARG A 124 1.82 -8.00 -12.77
CA ARG A 124 0.94 -9.16 -12.61
C ARG A 124 -0.10 -9.31 -13.73
N ARG A 125 -0.40 -8.25 -14.49
CA ARG A 125 -1.32 -8.31 -15.64
C ARG A 125 -0.74 -9.02 -16.88
N LYS A 126 0.60 -9.14 -16.98
CA LYS A 126 1.30 -9.67 -18.17
C LYS A 126 1.66 -11.16 -18.11
N ARG A 127 1.32 -11.88 -17.05
CA ARG A 127 1.63 -13.33 -16.88
C ARG A 127 0.44 -14.26 -17.17
N GLY A 128 -0.64 -13.74 -17.74
CA GLY A 128 -1.86 -14.47 -18.09
C GLY A 128 -2.14 -14.56 -19.59
N THR A 129 -1.09 -14.62 -20.42
CA THR A 129 -1.18 -14.90 -21.87
C THR A 129 -0.18 -15.97 -22.23
#